data_AF-A0A932PXV9-F1
#
_entry.id   AF-A0A932PXV9-F1
#
_cell.length_a   1.000
_cell.length_b   1.000
_cell.length_c   1.000
_cell.angle_alpha   90.00
_cell.angle_beta   90.00
_cell.angle_gamma   90.00
#
_symmetry.space_group_name_H-M   'P 1'
#
loop_
_entity.id
_entity.type
_entity.pdbx_description
1 polymer ?
#
loop_
_entity_poly.entity_id
_entity_poly.type
_entity_poly.pdbx_seq_one_letter_code
_entity_poly.pdbx_strand_id
1 'polypeptide(L)'
;MIDHSIGRGKIIQGDCLDVLRALPQDAFVLAFTSPPYLNVLQHPYPGYYYPSLVAEYVFVFQKPATKKDKENIYWYRTEEEKEKNKIDLSAYQGEMSKNVWKIRPLSPQENIHPCPFPLELAERVVNLYSYKGDAVIDIFAGSGQTNLASERLQRQHVGIEIMPEYIEYALKRLRAEISQGKMF
;
A
#
# COMPACT_ATOMS: atom_id res chain seq x y z
N MET A 1 -1.63 0.55 30.21
CA MET A 1 -2.17 1.27 29.05
C MET A 1 -1.15 1.13 27.93
N ILE A 2 -1.53 0.54 26.79
CA ILE A 2 -0.62 0.24 25.67
C ILE A 2 -0.44 1.52 24.83
N ASP A 3 0.80 1.88 24.47
CA ASP A 3 1.12 3.08 23.68
C ASP A 3 0.78 2.88 22.20
N HIS A 4 0.06 3.85 21.63
CA HIS A 4 -0.48 3.89 20.26
C HIS A 4 0.11 5.04 19.42
N SER A 5 1.28 5.55 19.80
CA SER A 5 1.84 6.82 19.30
C SER A 5 2.33 6.81 17.84
N ILE A 6 2.47 5.64 17.19
CA ILE A 6 3.02 5.53 15.83
C ILE A 6 2.06 4.72 14.95
N GLY A 7 1.34 5.42 14.04
CA GLY A 7 0.66 4.76 12.92
C GLY A 7 -0.86 4.88 12.76
N ARG A 8 -1.55 5.86 13.37
CA ARG A 8 -3.02 6.01 13.19
C ARG A 8 -3.40 6.88 11.99
N GLY A 9 -3.56 6.28 10.81
CA GLY A 9 -4.30 6.87 9.70
C GLY A 9 -3.68 8.16 9.13
N LYS A 10 -2.37 8.34 9.25
CA LYS A 10 -1.69 9.59 8.89
C LYS A 10 -0.99 9.48 7.54
N ILE A 11 -0.96 10.60 6.84
CA ILE A 11 -0.04 10.86 5.74
C ILE A 11 0.86 11.99 6.23
N ILE A 12 2.16 11.73 6.33
CA ILE A 12 3.18 12.66 6.80
C ILE A 12 3.69 13.43 5.59
N GLN A 13 3.63 14.75 5.66
CA GLN A 13 4.24 15.60 4.65
C GLN A 13 5.75 15.68 4.87
N GLY A 14 6.55 15.25 3.90
CA GLY A 14 8.01 15.40 3.97
C GLY A 14 8.79 14.53 3.00
N ASP A 15 10.11 14.72 3.00
CA ASP A 15 11.04 13.83 2.32
C ASP A 15 11.08 12.47 3.01
N CYS A 16 11.00 11.39 2.23
CA CYS A 16 10.90 10.05 2.80
C CYS A 16 12.16 9.62 3.55
N LEU A 17 13.36 10.08 3.14
CA LEU A 17 14.60 9.74 3.84
C LEU A 17 14.65 10.40 5.21
N ASP A 18 14.20 11.64 5.32
CA ASP A 18 14.18 12.38 6.58
C ASP A 18 13.13 11.81 7.54
N VAL A 19 11.93 11.54 7.03
CA VAL A 19 10.86 10.96 7.84
C VAL A 19 11.22 9.55 8.30
N LEU A 20 11.75 8.69 7.43
CA LEU A 20 12.15 7.32 7.79
C LEU A 20 13.20 7.28 8.91
N ARG A 21 14.16 8.22 8.93
CA ARG A 21 15.17 8.30 10.01
C ARG A 21 14.58 8.63 11.38
N ALA A 22 13.43 9.30 11.42
CA ALA A 22 12.73 9.66 12.66
C ALA A 22 11.76 8.57 13.14
N LEU A 23 11.45 7.58 12.30
CA LEU A 23 10.57 6.47 12.68
C LEU A 23 11.36 5.43 13.50
N PRO A 24 10.74 4.82 14.52
CA PRO A 24 11.36 3.75 15.30
C PRO A 24 11.66 2.55 14.42
N GLN A 25 12.68 1.77 14.82
CA GLN A 25 12.96 0.49 14.20
C GLN A 25 11.80 -0.50 14.44
N ASP A 26 11.59 -1.39 13.48
CA ASP A 26 10.60 -2.49 13.53
C ASP A 26 9.13 -2.08 13.73
N ALA A 27 8.77 -0.85 13.37
CA ALA A 27 7.39 -0.36 13.49
C ALA A 27 6.45 -0.69 12.32
N PHE A 28 6.97 -1.21 11.20
CA PHE A 28 6.16 -1.49 10.01
C PHE A 28 6.33 -2.92 9.53
N VAL A 29 5.19 -3.53 9.16
CA VAL A 29 5.11 -4.92 8.70
C VAL A 29 5.33 -5.02 7.19
N LEU A 30 4.94 -4.00 6.44
CA LEU A 30 5.02 -3.96 4.98
C LEU A 30 5.33 -2.54 4.54
N ALA A 31 6.29 -2.40 3.62
CA ALA A 31 6.58 -1.16 2.93
C ALA A 31 6.16 -1.27 1.45
N PHE A 32 5.28 -0.38 1.01
CA PHE A 32 4.95 -0.19 -0.40
C PHE A 32 5.76 0.98 -0.97
N THR A 33 6.21 0.85 -2.21
CA THR A 33 6.98 1.89 -2.90
C THR A 33 6.71 1.82 -4.39
N SER A 34 6.30 2.95 -4.98
CA SER A 34 6.22 3.14 -6.43
C SER A 34 6.90 4.47 -6.79
N PRO A 35 8.21 4.46 -7.11
CA PRO A 35 8.94 5.70 -7.41
C PRO A 35 8.37 6.41 -8.65
N PRO A 36 8.56 7.73 -8.80
CA PRO A 36 7.99 8.48 -9.92
C PRO A 36 8.55 7.97 -11.26
N TYR A 37 7.67 7.47 -12.13
CA TYR A 37 8.01 7.08 -13.50
C TYR A 37 7.75 8.25 -14.47
N LEU A 38 8.69 8.51 -15.38
CA LEU A 38 8.66 9.65 -16.30
C LEU A 38 7.47 9.56 -17.27
N ASN A 39 6.84 10.72 -17.55
CA ASN A 39 5.64 10.86 -18.38
C ASN A 39 5.76 10.30 -19.82
N VAL A 40 4.65 9.74 -20.30
CA VAL A 40 4.45 9.22 -21.66
C VAL A 40 4.11 10.38 -22.62
N LEU A 41 4.84 10.45 -23.74
CA LEU A 41 4.70 11.38 -24.88
C LEU A 41 4.69 12.89 -24.55
N GLN A 42 5.88 13.49 -24.47
CA GLN A 42 6.04 14.95 -24.32
C GLN A 42 5.89 15.73 -25.64
N HIS A 43 6.06 15.08 -26.79
CA HIS A 43 6.11 15.75 -28.10
C HIS A 43 5.44 14.94 -29.22
N PRO A 44 4.79 15.60 -30.20
CA PRO A 44 4.07 14.94 -31.30
C PRO A 44 4.98 14.51 -32.46
N TYR A 45 6.29 14.31 -32.22
CA TYR A 45 7.28 13.98 -33.25
C TYR A 45 7.80 12.55 -33.11
N PRO A 46 8.20 11.87 -34.22
CA PRO A 46 8.87 10.58 -34.16
C PRO A 46 10.11 10.62 -33.26
N GLY A 47 10.34 9.56 -32.46
CA GLY A 47 11.42 9.48 -31.47
C GLY A 47 11.01 9.78 -30.02
N TYR A 48 9.79 10.31 -29.80
CA TYR A 48 9.21 10.58 -28.48
C TYR A 48 8.15 9.55 -28.04
N TYR A 49 8.06 8.43 -28.76
CA TYR A 49 7.21 7.30 -28.36
C TYR A 49 7.87 6.56 -27.19
N TYR A 50 7.35 6.79 -25.99
CA TYR A 50 7.63 5.97 -24.83
C TYR A 50 6.44 5.03 -24.64
N PRO A 51 6.62 3.70 -24.68
CA PRO A 51 5.51 2.79 -24.41
C PRO A 51 5.01 3.06 -22.98
N SER A 52 3.68 3.07 -22.81
CA SER A 52 3.11 3.11 -21.47
C SER A 52 3.58 1.86 -20.72
N LEU A 53 4.22 2.06 -19.57
CA LEU A 53 4.53 0.95 -18.67
C LEU A 53 3.20 0.40 -18.14
N VAL A 54 2.76 -0.70 -18.73
CA VAL A 54 1.52 -1.40 -18.33
C VAL A 54 1.76 -2.43 -17.24
N ALA A 55 3.00 -2.56 -16.75
CA ALA A 55 3.41 -3.51 -15.75
C ALA A 55 3.88 -2.77 -14.49
N GLU A 56 3.26 -3.13 -13.36
CA GLU A 56 3.71 -2.75 -12.02
C GLU A 56 4.47 -3.92 -11.40
N TYR A 57 5.68 -3.67 -10.90
CA TYR A 57 6.49 -4.69 -10.25
C TYR A 57 6.37 -4.56 -8.73
N VAL A 58 5.92 -5.62 -8.08
CA VAL A 58 5.87 -5.70 -6.61
C VAL A 58 6.98 -6.62 -6.14
N PHE A 59 7.92 -6.07 -5.39
CA PHE A 59 8.98 -6.83 -4.74
C PHE A 59 8.67 -7.04 -3.27
N VAL A 60 8.69 -8.30 -2.84
CA VAL A 60 8.42 -8.69 -1.45
C VAL A 60 9.71 -9.16 -0.82
N PHE A 61 10.15 -8.44 0.20
CA PHE A 61 11.35 -8.76 0.96
C PHE A 61 10.96 -9.19 2.37
N GLN A 62 11.60 -10.24 2.87
CA GLN A 62 11.41 -10.73 4.22
C GLN A 62 12.76 -10.73 4.95
N LYS A 63 12.80 -10.18 6.17
CA LYS A 63 13.98 -10.31 7.03
C LYS A 63 14.23 -11.79 7.31
N PRO A 64 15.49 -12.26 7.26
CA PRO A 64 15.80 -13.64 7.59
C PRO A 64 15.40 -13.92 9.03
N ALA A 65 14.64 -15.01 9.26
CA ALA A 65 14.27 -15.46 10.59
C ALA A 65 15.36 -16.39 11.11
N THR A 66 16.04 -16.04 12.20
CA THR A 66 17.06 -16.93 12.78
C THR A 66 16.46 -18.14 13.50
N LYS A 67 15.21 -18.02 13.97
CA LYS A 67 14.41 -19.11 14.56
C LYS A 67 12.94 -18.94 14.21
N LYS A 68 12.17 -20.03 14.18
CA LYS A 68 10.74 -19.99 13.82
C LYS A 68 9.92 -19.07 14.75
N ASP A 69 10.30 -19.00 16.02
CA ASP A 69 9.65 -18.22 17.07
C ASP A 69 10.24 -16.81 17.27
N LYS A 70 11.23 -16.40 16.47
CA LYS A 70 11.88 -15.09 16.55
C LYS A 70 11.94 -14.42 15.19
N GLU A 71 11.81 -13.09 15.17
CA GLU A 71 12.14 -12.24 14.01
C GLU A 71 11.29 -12.49 12.74
N ASN A 72 10.20 -13.25 12.84
CA ASN A 72 9.27 -13.42 11.73
C ASN A 72 7.81 -13.36 12.18
N ILE A 73 7.12 -12.41 11.55
CA ILE A 73 5.84 -11.89 12.02
C ILE A 73 4.65 -12.83 11.83
N TYR A 74 4.83 -13.87 11.02
CA TYR A 74 3.76 -14.80 10.68
C TYR A 74 3.69 -15.97 11.67
N TRP A 75 4.79 -16.29 12.35
CA TRP A 75 4.85 -17.47 13.22
C TRP A 75 4.33 -17.23 14.64
N TYR A 76 4.31 -15.99 15.12
CA TYR A 76 3.79 -15.66 16.46
C TYR A 76 2.28 -15.41 16.49
N ARG A 77 1.59 -15.52 15.34
CA ARG A 77 0.15 -15.27 15.25
C ARG A 77 -0.64 -16.37 15.95
N THR A 78 -1.58 -15.94 16.77
CA THR A 78 -2.55 -16.83 17.42
C THR A 78 -3.44 -17.50 16.38
N GLU A 79 -4.04 -18.65 16.72
CA GLU A 79 -4.99 -19.33 15.82
C GLU A 79 -6.23 -18.46 15.52
N GLU A 80 -6.65 -17.63 16.49
CA GLU A 80 -7.74 -16.67 16.29
C GLU A 80 -7.37 -15.60 15.23
N GLU A 81 -6.16 -15.06 15.29
CA GLU A 81 -5.67 -14.12 14.28
C GLU A 81 -5.60 -14.77 12.90
N LYS A 82 -5.13 -16.02 12.81
CA LYS A 82 -5.07 -16.78 11.55
C LYS A 82 -6.46 -17.01 10.97
N GLU A 83 -7.43 -17.42 11.79
CA GLU A 83 -8.79 -17.68 11.31
C GLU A 83 -9.47 -16.37 10.84
N LYS A 84 -9.26 -15.24 11.53
CA LYS A 84 -9.78 -13.92 11.12
C LYS A 84 -9.19 -13.40 9.80
N ASN A 85 -8.03 -13.91 9.41
CA ASN A 85 -7.29 -13.50 8.20
C ASN A 85 -7.22 -14.62 7.15
N LYS A 86 -8.05 -15.65 7.31
CA LYS A 86 -8.09 -16.78 6.38
C LYS A 86 -8.53 -16.30 4.99
N ILE A 87 -7.72 -16.63 4.00
CA ILE A 87 -8.01 -16.33 2.60
C ILE A 87 -8.90 -17.45 2.05
N ASP A 88 -9.95 -17.05 1.33
CA ASP A 88 -10.76 -18.00 0.58
C ASP A 88 -9.94 -18.59 -0.59
N LEU A 89 -9.50 -19.84 -0.42
CA LEU A 89 -8.70 -20.55 -1.41
C LEU A 89 -9.44 -20.78 -2.73
N SER A 90 -10.78 -20.80 -2.72
CA SER A 90 -11.57 -20.92 -3.95
C SER A 90 -11.50 -19.64 -4.79
N ALA A 91 -11.52 -18.48 -4.13
CA ALA A 91 -11.29 -17.18 -4.76
C ALA A 91 -9.81 -17.00 -5.20
N TYR A 92 -8.89 -17.78 -4.64
CA TYR A 92 -7.46 -17.77 -5.01
C TYR A 92 -7.10 -18.69 -6.18
N GLN A 93 -8.08 -19.22 -6.91
CA GLN A 93 -7.81 -20.00 -8.13
C GLN A 93 -7.62 -19.09 -9.36
N GLY A 94 -7.02 -19.63 -10.42
CA GLY A 94 -6.91 -18.93 -11.70
C GLY A 94 -5.84 -17.83 -11.74
N GLU A 95 -6.24 -16.58 -12.04
CA GLU A 95 -5.28 -15.46 -12.14
C GLU A 95 -4.68 -15.07 -10.78
N MET A 96 -5.42 -15.26 -9.68
CA MET A 96 -4.97 -14.88 -8.34
C MET A 96 -3.80 -15.71 -7.84
N SER A 97 -3.67 -16.97 -8.27
CA SER A 97 -2.55 -17.85 -7.90
C SER A 97 -1.27 -17.63 -8.71
N LYS A 98 -1.30 -16.78 -9.74
CA LYS A 98 -0.16 -16.50 -10.59
C LYS A 98 0.72 -15.40 -9.99
N ASN A 99 1.98 -15.35 -10.45
CA ASN A 99 2.91 -14.27 -10.15
C ASN A 99 2.78 -13.07 -11.11
N VAL A 100 1.87 -13.13 -12.09
CA VAL A 100 1.52 -12.03 -13.00
C VAL A 100 0.02 -11.84 -12.93
N TRP A 101 -0.41 -10.65 -12.49
CA TRP A 101 -1.82 -10.30 -12.37
C TRP A 101 -2.25 -9.33 -13.46
N LYS A 102 -3.39 -9.63 -14.09
CA LYS A 102 -4.03 -8.72 -15.04
C LYS A 102 -4.98 -7.80 -14.28
N ILE A 103 -4.56 -6.55 -14.08
CA ILE A 103 -5.34 -5.52 -13.38
C ILE A 103 -5.47 -4.32 -14.32
N ARG A 104 -6.66 -3.70 -14.37
CA ARG A 104 -6.88 -2.50 -15.19
C ARG A 104 -6.04 -1.36 -14.62
N PRO A 105 -5.22 -0.66 -15.43
CA PRO A 105 -4.53 0.54 -14.98
C PRO A 105 -5.54 1.64 -14.65
N LEU A 106 -5.21 2.51 -13.69
CA LEU A 106 -6.02 3.68 -13.40
C LEU A 106 -5.74 4.75 -14.46
N SER A 107 -6.79 5.32 -15.05
CA SER A 107 -6.65 6.34 -16.08
C SER A 107 -6.23 7.68 -15.45
N PRO A 108 -5.40 8.50 -16.12
CA PRO A 108 -5.03 9.84 -15.63
C PRO A 108 -6.22 10.79 -15.38
N GLN A 109 -7.40 10.51 -15.97
CA GLN A 109 -8.62 11.29 -15.73
C GLN A 109 -9.36 10.88 -14.45
N GLU A 110 -9.06 9.71 -13.89
CA GLU A 110 -9.74 9.17 -12.70
C GLU A 110 -9.06 9.61 -11.38
N ASN A 111 -7.88 10.22 -11.46
CA ASN A 111 -7.07 10.59 -10.30
C ASN A 111 -6.19 11.79 -10.63
N ILE A 112 -5.96 12.68 -9.65
CA ILE A 112 -5.12 13.87 -9.85
C ILE A 112 -3.62 13.52 -9.88
N HIS A 113 -3.24 12.40 -9.26
CA HIS A 113 -1.87 11.92 -9.32
C HIS A 113 -1.65 11.31 -10.71
N PRO A 114 -0.54 11.64 -11.41
CA PRO A 114 -0.35 11.27 -12.81
C PRO A 114 -0.11 9.77 -13.01
N CYS A 115 0.51 9.10 -12.04
CA CYS A 115 0.88 7.68 -12.14
C CYS A 115 0.50 6.88 -10.88
N PRO A 116 -0.78 6.77 -10.52
CA PRO A 116 -1.22 5.97 -9.38
C PRO A 116 -1.39 4.51 -9.82
N PHE A 117 -0.85 3.58 -9.03
CA PHE A 117 -1.17 2.17 -9.23
C PHE A 117 -2.66 1.89 -8.92
N PRO A 118 -3.25 0.81 -9.47
CA PRO A 118 -4.63 0.45 -9.20
C PRO A 118 -4.89 0.12 -7.73
N LEU A 119 -6.06 0.50 -7.20
CA LEU A 119 -6.46 0.17 -5.83
C LEU A 119 -6.53 -1.35 -5.59
N GLU A 120 -6.99 -2.10 -6.59
CA GLU A 120 -7.06 -3.57 -6.54
C GLU A 120 -5.66 -4.20 -6.31
N LEU A 121 -4.61 -3.62 -6.89
CA LEU A 121 -3.24 -4.10 -6.65
C LEU A 121 -2.86 -3.92 -5.18
N ALA A 122 -3.15 -2.74 -4.62
CA ALA A 122 -2.88 -2.42 -3.22
C ALA A 122 -3.65 -3.34 -2.27
N GLU A 123 -4.95 -3.54 -2.51
CA GLU A 123 -5.82 -4.41 -1.71
C GLU A 123 -5.31 -5.86 -1.70
N ARG A 124 -4.90 -6.39 -2.87
CA ARG A 124 -4.33 -7.75 -2.96
C ARG A 124 -3.05 -7.87 -2.13
N VAL A 125 -2.12 -6.94 -2.28
CA VAL A 125 -0.82 -7.00 -1.59
C VAL A 125 -1.02 -6.84 -0.08
N VAL A 126 -1.82 -5.88 0.36
CA VAL A 126 -2.12 -5.70 1.80
C VAL A 126 -2.78 -6.95 2.39
N ASN A 127 -3.75 -7.54 1.68
CA ASN A 127 -4.46 -8.72 2.19
C ASN A 127 -3.55 -9.96 2.27
N LEU A 128 -2.62 -10.14 1.32
CA LEU A 128 -1.73 -11.30 1.26
C LEU A 128 -0.60 -11.26 2.27
N TYR A 129 -0.09 -10.07 2.59
CA TYR A 129 1.17 -9.92 3.35
C TYR A 129 1.02 -9.30 4.73
N SER A 130 -0.20 -9.00 5.18
CA SER A 130 -0.46 -8.44 6.51
C SER A 130 -1.67 -9.08 7.18
N TYR A 131 -1.77 -8.98 8.51
CA TYR A 131 -2.95 -9.34 9.28
C TYR A 131 -3.78 -8.08 9.58
N LYS A 132 -5.08 -8.23 9.79
CA LYS A 132 -5.94 -7.18 10.35
C LYS A 132 -5.30 -6.59 11.62
N GLY A 133 -5.27 -5.27 11.71
CA GLY A 133 -4.61 -4.52 12.77
C GLY A 133 -3.12 -4.23 12.55
N ASP A 134 -2.45 -4.89 11.61
CA ASP A 134 -1.04 -4.59 11.30
C ASP A 134 -0.85 -3.19 10.72
N ALA A 135 0.34 -2.62 10.90
CA ALA A 135 0.72 -1.33 10.34
C ALA A 135 1.42 -1.48 8.99
N VAL A 136 0.84 -0.85 7.96
CA VAL A 136 1.38 -0.77 6.60
C VAL A 136 1.93 0.63 6.34
N ILE A 137 3.13 0.76 5.77
CA ILE A 137 3.70 2.04 5.35
C ILE A 137 3.81 2.13 3.83
N ASP A 138 3.47 3.29 3.29
CA ASP A 138 3.82 3.69 1.92
C ASP A 138 4.67 4.95 1.97
N ILE A 139 5.91 4.87 1.51
CA ILE A 139 6.87 5.97 1.61
C ILE A 139 6.79 6.94 0.42
N PHE A 140 5.96 6.61 -0.58
CA PHE A 140 5.62 7.43 -1.74
C PHE A 140 4.10 7.38 -1.92
N ALA A 141 3.38 7.82 -0.89
CA ALA A 141 1.95 7.57 -0.75
C ALA A 141 1.10 8.13 -1.90
N GLY A 142 1.54 9.21 -2.55
CA GLY A 142 0.88 9.81 -3.70
C GLY A 142 -0.61 10.06 -3.42
N SER A 143 -1.47 9.51 -4.29
CA SER A 143 -2.92 9.62 -4.13
C SER A 143 -3.54 8.75 -3.02
N GLY A 144 -2.73 8.02 -2.24
CA GLY A 144 -3.16 7.28 -1.06
C GLY A 144 -3.80 5.92 -1.33
N GLN A 145 -3.40 5.22 -2.40
CA GLN A 145 -3.97 3.89 -2.73
C GLN A 145 -3.68 2.85 -1.64
N THR A 146 -2.43 2.76 -1.17
CA THR A 146 -2.04 1.84 -0.08
C THR A 146 -2.77 2.17 1.22
N ASN A 147 -2.93 3.47 1.53
CA ASN A 147 -3.65 3.92 2.72
C ASN A 147 -5.13 3.51 2.66
N LEU A 148 -5.78 3.77 1.52
CA LEU A 148 -7.19 3.43 1.31
C LEU A 148 -7.43 1.92 1.36
N ALA A 149 -6.57 1.14 0.71
CA ALA A 149 -6.63 -0.33 0.77
C ALA A 149 -6.44 -0.85 2.20
N SER A 150 -5.50 -0.28 2.94
CA SER A 150 -5.24 -0.64 4.34
C SER A 150 -6.45 -0.36 5.22
N GLU A 151 -7.07 0.81 5.07
CA GLU A 151 -8.28 1.18 5.81
C GLU A 151 -9.43 0.19 5.54
N ARG A 152 -9.72 -0.09 4.25
CA ARG A 152 -10.75 -1.07 3.84
C ARG A 152 -10.53 -2.45 4.42
N LEU A 153 -9.28 -2.86 4.46
CA LEU A 153 -8.87 -4.17 4.96
C LEU A 153 -8.64 -4.18 6.48
N GLN A 154 -8.98 -3.11 7.20
CA GLN A 154 -8.86 -3.03 8.66
C GLN A 154 -7.40 -3.15 9.14
N ARG A 155 -6.45 -2.57 8.40
CA ARG A 155 -5.05 -2.41 8.78
C ARG A 155 -4.80 -0.96 9.23
N GLN A 156 -3.83 -0.77 10.10
CA GLN A 156 -3.30 0.57 10.37
C GLN A 156 -2.40 1.00 9.21
N HIS A 157 -2.28 2.30 8.98
CA HIS A 157 -1.48 2.80 7.87
C HIS A 157 -0.73 4.10 8.15
N VAL A 158 0.42 4.24 7.50
CA VAL A 158 1.22 5.47 7.41
C VAL A 158 1.57 5.72 5.95
N GLY A 159 1.33 6.94 5.49
CA GLY A 159 1.85 7.43 4.21
C GLY A 159 2.94 8.47 4.42
N ILE A 160 3.90 8.56 3.51
CA ILE A 160 4.80 9.71 3.38
C ILE A 160 4.62 10.27 1.97
N GLU A 161 4.43 11.57 1.86
CA GLU A 161 4.24 12.25 0.59
C GLU A 161 4.82 13.66 0.69
N ILE A 162 5.46 14.16 -0.36
CA ILE A 162 6.10 15.48 -0.37
C ILE A 162 5.15 16.57 -0.87
N MET A 163 4.23 16.23 -1.78
CA MET A 163 3.32 17.14 -2.45
C MET A 163 2.03 17.35 -1.64
N PRO A 164 1.77 18.57 -1.12
CA PRO A 164 0.58 18.85 -0.30
C PRO A 164 -0.75 18.52 -0.99
N GLU A 165 -0.84 18.79 -2.30
CA GLU A 165 -2.03 18.52 -3.12
C GLU A 165 -2.43 17.04 -3.13
N TYR A 166 -1.45 16.13 -3.17
CA TYR A 166 -1.70 14.69 -3.16
C TYR A 166 -2.11 14.22 -1.76
N ILE A 167 -1.53 14.80 -0.72
CA ILE A 167 -1.91 14.55 0.68
C ILE A 167 -3.37 14.93 0.90
N GLU A 168 -3.77 16.14 0.51
CA GLU A 168 -5.15 16.62 0.67
C GLU A 168 -6.15 15.71 -0.05
N TYR A 169 -5.82 15.31 -1.28
CA TYR A 169 -6.64 14.41 -2.07
C TYR A 169 -6.77 13.02 -1.43
N ALA A 170 -5.65 12.43 -0.98
CA ALA A 170 -5.63 11.16 -0.29
C ALA A 170 -6.45 11.20 1.02
N LEU A 171 -6.28 12.25 1.83
CA LEU A 171 -7.04 12.45 3.06
C LEU A 171 -8.55 12.61 2.81
N LYS A 172 -8.94 13.29 1.72
CA LYS A 172 -10.35 13.40 1.32
C LYS A 172 -10.95 12.02 1.03
N ARG A 173 -10.24 11.17 0.27
CA ARG A 173 -10.67 9.80 -0.04
C ARG A 173 -10.78 8.94 1.21
N LEU A 174 -9.79 9.00 2.10
CA LEU A 174 -9.78 8.27 3.37
C LEU A 174 -10.95 8.67 4.27
N ARG A 175 -11.23 9.97 4.42
CA ARG A 175 -12.38 10.45 5.21
C ARG A 175 -13.70 9.94 4.66
N ALA A 176 -13.86 9.92 3.34
CA ALA A 176 -15.06 9.39 2.70
C ALA A 176 -15.23 7.90 3.00
N GLU A 177 -14.16 7.10 2.88
CA GLU A 177 -14.19 5.67 3.21
C GLU A 177 -14.55 5.41 4.68
N ILE A 178 -13.89 6.08 5.61
CA ILE A 178 -14.15 5.96 7.06
C ILE A 178 -15.61 6.34 7.39
N SER A 179 -16.15 7.36 6.72
CA SER A 179 -17.54 7.79 6.95
C SER A 179 -18.56 6.74 6.50
N GLN A 180 -18.28 6.00 5.42
CA GLN A 180 -19.13 4.91 4.94
C GLN A 180 -19.04 3.67 5.84
N GLY A 181 -17.85 3.35 6.36
CA GLY A 181 -17.64 2.23 7.28
C GLY A 181 -18.30 2.39 8.65
N LYS A 182 -18.64 3.62 9.06
CA LYS A 182 -19.35 3.91 10.34
C LYS A 182 -20.88 3.84 10.24
N MET A 183 -21.44 3.66 9.05
CA MET A 183 -22.89 3.56 8.83
C MET A 183 -23.44 2.12 8.91
N PHE A 184 -22.58 1.13 9.19
CA PHE A 184 -22.92 -0.27 9.38
C PHE A 184 -22.45 -0.76 10.75
#